data_AF-A0A852SFD7-F1
#
_entry.id   AF-A0A852SFD7-F1
#
_cell.length_a   1.000
_cell.length_b   1.000
_cell.length_c   1.000
_cell.angle_alpha   90.00
_cell.angle_beta   90.00
_cell.angle_gamma   90.00
#
_symmetry.space_group_name_H-M   'P 1'
#
loop_
_entity.id
_entity.type
_entity.pdbx_description
1 polymer ?
#
loop_
_entity_poly.entity_id
_entity_poly.type
_entity_poly.pdbx_seq_one_letter_code
_entity_poly.pdbx_strand_id
1 'polypeptide(L)'
;MRDSILAAGAIVTIGALAGTGFVIQSAVTAQNERIAETAALTNSRGLDAEHLQHASTVLDARAAQKAEITLADASAAIAAAAGKTDAAALETTVASLAQHDLLAPKRIFLLSEQAAEQAAAVKAATAEADRIAAEAAAAAAAEAAAAEAAAAEAAASASVGASRPTAPSNPSEAQAIARDMMAANYGWGDDQFGCLVALWNKESGWNVNAYNSSSGATGIPQALPGNKMASAGADWQTNPATQIAWGLGYIANRHGSPCGAWEHSESSGWY
;
A
#
# COMPACT_ATOMS: atom_id res chain seq x y z
N MET A 1 -25.61 32.44 43.96
CA MET A 1 -25.32 31.00 44.09
C MET A 1 -25.49 30.41 42.69
N ARG A 2 -24.45 30.03 41.92
CA ARG A 2 -23.04 29.71 42.25
C ARG A 2 -22.95 28.60 43.33
N ASP A 3 -22.19 27.53 43.13
CA ASP A 3 -20.97 27.45 42.32
C ASP A 3 -21.00 26.51 41.08
N SER A 4 -19.94 26.62 40.28
CA SER A 4 -19.52 25.69 39.21
C SER A 4 -18.37 24.81 39.73
N ILE A 5 -17.94 23.76 38.98
CA ILE A 5 -16.67 22.97 39.03
C ILE A 5 -17.00 21.51 38.66
N LEU A 6 -16.23 20.74 37.87
CA LEU A 6 -15.16 21.04 36.89
C LEU A 6 -15.16 19.92 35.82
N ALA A 7 -14.51 20.17 34.68
CA ALA A 7 -14.22 19.12 33.69
C ALA A 7 -12.87 18.45 33.96
N ALA A 8 -12.76 17.16 33.66
CA ALA A 8 -11.50 16.43 33.54
C ALA A 8 -11.63 15.34 32.46
N GLY A 9 -11.20 15.64 31.23
CA GLY A 9 -11.06 14.64 30.18
C GLY A 9 -9.72 13.91 30.30
N ALA A 10 -9.70 12.60 30.02
CA ALA A 10 -8.49 11.80 29.96
C ALA A 10 -8.42 11.04 28.62
N ILE A 11 -7.87 11.70 27.59
CA ILE A 11 -7.38 11.01 26.40
C ILE A 11 -6.11 10.27 26.82
N VAL A 12 -6.10 8.94 26.71
CA VAL A 12 -4.90 8.13 26.92
C VAL A 12 -4.56 7.39 25.63
N THR A 13 -3.85 8.09 24.75
CA THR A 13 -3.15 7.49 23.61
C THR A 13 -1.75 7.06 24.03
N ILE A 14 -1.61 5.80 24.42
CA ILE A 14 -0.38 4.98 24.38
C ILE A 14 -0.89 3.59 23.93
N GLY A 15 -0.31 2.90 22.96
CA GLY A 15 1.07 2.94 22.48
C GLY A 15 1.69 1.58 22.77
N ALA A 16 2.02 0.79 21.75
CA ALA A 16 2.30 -0.63 21.91
C ALA A 16 3.61 -0.87 22.69
N LEU A 17 3.53 -1.67 23.75
CA LEU A 17 4.70 -2.27 24.42
C LEU A 17 4.41 -3.74 24.74
N ALA A 18 5.35 -4.61 24.36
CA ALA A 18 5.35 -6.01 24.78
C ALA A 18 5.76 -6.11 26.26
N GLY A 19 5.00 -6.88 27.05
CA GLY A 19 5.23 -7.01 28.49
C GLY A 19 4.56 -8.27 29.05
N THR A 20 5.19 -9.43 28.85
CA THR A 20 4.63 -10.74 29.20
C THR A 20 4.58 -10.99 30.71
N GLY A 21 3.48 -11.58 31.18
CA GLY A 21 3.38 -12.22 32.50
C GLY A 21 2.67 -11.39 33.60
N PHE A 22 3.36 -10.41 34.19
CA PHE A 22 3.05 -10.00 35.57
C PHE A 22 1.73 -9.23 35.77
N VAL A 23 1.32 -8.40 34.80
CA VAL A 23 0.10 -7.56 34.90
C VAL A 23 -1.21 -8.32 34.72
N ILE A 24 -1.18 -9.51 34.11
CA ILE A 24 -2.39 -10.33 33.92
C ILE A 24 -2.77 -11.00 35.25
N GLN A 25 -1.78 -11.50 36.01
CA GLN A 25 -2.00 -12.24 37.25
C GLN A 25 -2.73 -11.39 38.31
N SER A 26 -2.31 -10.12 38.49
CA SER A 26 -2.94 -9.21 39.46
C SER A 26 -4.34 -8.77 39.03
N ALA A 27 -4.57 -8.56 37.73
CA ALA A 27 -5.91 -8.28 37.20
C ALA A 27 -6.87 -9.46 37.40
N VAL A 28 -6.41 -10.70 37.20
CA VAL A 28 -7.19 -11.92 37.44
C VAL A 28 -7.48 -12.13 38.93
N THR A 29 -6.51 -11.91 39.83
CA THR A 29 -6.76 -11.98 41.28
C THR A 29 -7.80 -10.94 41.72
N ALA A 30 -7.64 -9.68 41.31
CA ALA A 30 -8.61 -8.62 41.64
C ALA A 30 -10.00 -8.86 41.00
N GLN A 31 -10.09 -9.58 39.89
CA GLN A 31 -11.36 -10.02 39.32
C GLN A 31 -11.98 -11.15 40.15
N ASN A 32 -11.19 -12.13 40.57
CA ASN A 32 -11.65 -13.26 41.39
C ASN A 32 -12.09 -12.81 42.80
N GLU A 33 -11.40 -11.85 43.42
CA GLU A 33 -11.80 -11.26 44.70
C GLU A 33 -13.14 -10.52 44.57
N ARG A 34 -13.33 -9.70 43.53
CA ARG A 34 -14.64 -9.06 43.25
C ARG A 34 -15.75 -10.07 42.98
N ILE A 35 -15.46 -11.19 42.33
CA ILE A 35 -16.43 -12.29 42.12
C ILE A 35 -16.78 -12.95 43.47
N ALA A 36 -15.79 -13.21 44.33
CA ALA A 36 -16.02 -13.80 45.65
C ALA A 36 -16.80 -12.86 46.58
N GLU A 37 -16.48 -11.56 46.58
CA GLU A 37 -17.19 -10.52 47.33
C GLU A 37 -18.64 -10.37 46.83
N THR A 38 -18.85 -10.34 45.50
CA THR A 38 -20.20 -10.31 44.90
C THR A 38 -20.99 -11.57 45.24
N ALA A 39 -20.35 -12.75 45.24
CA ALA A 39 -20.99 -14.00 45.64
C ALA A 39 -21.38 -13.99 47.13
N ALA A 40 -20.52 -13.49 48.02
CA ALA A 40 -20.82 -13.34 49.45
C ALA A 40 -21.95 -12.34 49.72
N LEU A 41 -21.99 -11.21 49.00
CA LEU A 41 -23.08 -10.23 49.04
C LEU A 41 -24.40 -10.76 48.48
N THR A 42 -24.34 -11.73 47.55
CA THR A 42 -25.54 -12.41 47.02
C THR A 42 -26.05 -13.46 48.01
N ASN A 43 -25.15 -14.27 48.59
CA ASN A 43 -25.50 -15.35 49.52
C ASN A 43 -26.04 -14.83 50.87
N SER A 44 -25.59 -13.65 51.31
CA SER A 44 -25.98 -13.04 52.60
C SER A 44 -27.33 -12.30 52.60
N ARG A 45 -27.91 -12.01 51.43
CA ARG A 45 -29.12 -11.17 51.32
C ARG A 45 -30.45 -11.92 51.26
N GLY A 46 -30.44 -13.19 50.86
CA GLY A 46 -31.65 -13.89 50.46
C GLY A 46 -32.11 -13.46 49.06
N LEU A 47 -32.44 -14.44 48.21
CA LEU A 47 -32.87 -14.17 46.83
C LEU A 47 -34.40 -14.05 46.76
N ASP A 48 -34.91 -12.91 47.22
CA ASP A 48 -36.31 -12.53 47.05
C ASP A 48 -36.70 -12.48 45.56
N ALA A 49 -37.96 -12.84 45.27
CA ALA A 49 -38.45 -12.97 43.90
C ALA A 49 -38.34 -11.67 43.08
N GLU A 50 -38.47 -10.50 43.72
CA GLU A 50 -38.31 -9.19 43.08
C GLU A 50 -36.87 -8.92 42.66
N HIS A 51 -35.88 -9.27 43.50
CA HIS A 51 -34.46 -9.20 43.14
C HIS A 51 -34.11 -10.18 41.99
N LEU A 52 -34.72 -11.36 41.96
CA LEU A 52 -34.55 -12.31 40.86
C LEU A 52 -35.14 -11.80 39.54
N GLN A 53 -36.31 -11.15 39.58
CA GLN A 53 -36.92 -10.50 38.40
C GLN A 53 -36.09 -9.30 37.91
N HIS A 54 -35.53 -8.50 38.81
CA HIS A 54 -34.64 -7.39 38.44
C HIS A 54 -33.30 -7.90 37.88
N ALA A 55 -32.80 -9.05 38.37
CA ALA A 55 -31.61 -9.68 37.83
C ALA A 55 -31.86 -10.29 36.43
N SER A 56 -33.03 -10.87 36.17
CA SER A 56 -33.36 -11.40 34.84
C SER A 56 -33.51 -10.29 33.81
N THR A 57 -34.27 -9.22 34.07
CA THR A 57 -34.45 -8.12 33.10
C THR A 57 -33.12 -7.43 32.75
N VAL A 58 -32.20 -7.29 33.71
CA VAL A 58 -30.84 -6.78 33.45
C VAL A 58 -29.99 -7.77 32.64
N LEU A 59 -30.18 -9.08 32.81
CA LEU A 59 -29.52 -10.11 31.99
C LEU A 59 -30.05 -10.12 30.56
N ASP A 60 -31.37 -10.04 30.39
CA ASP A 60 -32.07 -9.99 29.10
C ASP A 60 -31.61 -8.77 28.28
N ALA A 61 -31.64 -7.58 28.89
CA ALA A 61 -31.20 -6.34 28.25
C ALA A 61 -29.70 -6.38 27.86
N ARG A 62 -28.84 -6.98 28.68
CA ARG A 62 -27.42 -7.18 28.35
C ARG A 62 -27.21 -8.19 27.22
N ALA A 63 -28.05 -9.22 27.13
CA ALA A 63 -28.01 -10.20 26.06
C ALA A 63 -28.40 -9.55 24.72
N ALA A 64 -29.52 -8.79 24.69
CA ALA A 64 -29.94 -8.03 23.51
C ALA A 64 -28.85 -7.02 23.05
N GLN A 65 -28.34 -6.19 23.96
CA GLN A 65 -27.26 -5.24 23.65
C GLN A 65 -26.00 -5.93 23.10
N LYS A 66 -25.64 -7.11 23.64
CA LYS A 66 -24.52 -7.90 23.14
C LYS A 66 -24.80 -8.49 21.75
N ALA A 67 -26.04 -8.88 21.47
CA ALA A 67 -26.47 -9.34 20.15
C ALA A 67 -26.35 -8.21 19.11
N GLU A 68 -26.93 -7.04 19.37
CA GLU A 68 -26.86 -5.87 18.48
C GLU A 68 -25.42 -5.48 18.12
N ILE A 69 -24.54 -5.39 19.12
CA ILE A 69 -23.12 -5.04 18.92
C ILE A 69 -22.40 -6.10 18.09
N THR A 70 -22.58 -7.39 18.39
CA THR A 70 -21.96 -8.47 17.61
C THR A 70 -22.54 -8.54 16.18
N LEU A 71 -23.85 -8.31 15.99
CA LEU A 71 -24.50 -8.32 14.68
C LEU A 71 -23.96 -7.21 13.77
N ALA A 72 -23.79 -6.00 14.30
CA ALA A 72 -23.20 -4.89 13.56
C ALA A 72 -21.75 -5.18 13.13
N ASP A 73 -20.92 -5.68 14.05
CA ASP A 73 -19.52 -6.01 13.80
C ASP A 73 -19.33 -7.18 12.81
N ALA A 74 -20.15 -8.22 12.94
CA ALA A 74 -20.16 -9.36 12.03
C ALA A 74 -20.68 -9.01 10.63
N SER A 75 -21.71 -8.16 10.53
CA SER A 75 -22.21 -7.67 9.24
C SER A 75 -21.16 -6.85 8.49
N ALA A 76 -20.39 -6.04 9.21
CA ALA A 76 -19.23 -5.33 8.64
C ALA A 76 -18.11 -6.28 8.20
N ALA A 77 -17.86 -7.38 8.93
CA ALA A 77 -16.91 -8.41 8.52
C ALA A 77 -17.32 -9.12 7.22
N ILE A 78 -18.60 -9.53 7.11
CA ILE A 78 -19.17 -10.15 5.90
C ILE A 78 -19.05 -9.20 4.70
N ALA A 79 -19.44 -7.93 4.88
CA ALA A 79 -19.36 -6.92 3.82
C ALA A 79 -17.91 -6.66 3.35
N ALA A 80 -16.93 -6.69 4.25
CA ALA A 80 -15.52 -6.52 3.90
C ALA A 80 -14.90 -7.75 3.20
N ALA A 81 -15.41 -8.95 3.51
CA ALA A 81 -14.98 -10.23 2.94
C ALA A 81 -15.52 -10.50 1.52
N ALA A 82 -16.57 -9.78 1.10
CA ALA A 82 -17.26 -9.99 -0.16
C ALA A 82 -16.30 -10.00 -1.37
N GLY A 83 -16.25 -11.13 -2.08
CA GLY A 83 -15.37 -11.34 -3.24
C GLY A 83 -13.90 -11.61 -2.91
N LYS A 84 -13.52 -11.71 -1.63
CA LYS A 84 -12.14 -11.94 -1.16
C LYS A 84 -11.98 -13.25 -0.40
N THR A 85 -12.90 -13.55 0.53
CA THR A 85 -12.83 -14.72 1.42
C THR A 85 -14.23 -15.31 1.70
N ASP A 86 -14.28 -16.57 2.14
CA ASP A 86 -15.55 -17.21 2.54
C ASP A 86 -16.00 -16.72 3.92
N ALA A 87 -17.27 -16.33 4.02
CA ALA A 87 -17.94 -15.90 5.24
C ALA A 87 -19.22 -16.69 5.55
N ALA A 88 -19.58 -17.73 4.77
CA ALA A 88 -20.87 -18.43 4.88
C ALA A 88 -21.14 -19.03 6.28
N ALA A 89 -20.08 -19.48 6.96
CA ALA A 89 -20.17 -19.96 8.34
C ALA A 89 -20.50 -18.84 9.36
N LEU A 90 -20.07 -17.60 9.10
CA LEU A 90 -20.41 -16.42 9.89
C LEU A 90 -21.82 -15.92 9.56
N GLU A 91 -22.19 -15.86 8.28
CA GLU A 91 -23.54 -15.52 7.80
C GLU A 91 -24.62 -16.40 8.45
N THR A 92 -24.35 -17.70 8.56
CA THR A 92 -25.25 -18.67 9.23
C THR A 92 -25.46 -18.34 10.72
N THR A 93 -24.39 -17.96 11.43
CA THR A 93 -24.47 -17.57 12.84
C THR A 93 -25.12 -16.20 13.02
N VAL A 94 -24.86 -15.25 12.11
CA VAL A 94 -25.50 -13.92 12.07
C VAL A 94 -27.01 -14.05 11.84
N ALA A 95 -27.44 -14.87 10.88
CA ALA A 95 -28.86 -15.16 10.65
C ALA A 95 -29.53 -15.79 11.89
N SER A 96 -28.81 -16.65 12.61
CA SER A 96 -29.29 -17.25 13.87
C SER A 96 -29.37 -16.23 15.02
N LEU A 97 -28.41 -15.31 15.12
CA LEU A 97 -28.34 -14.27 16.15
C LEU A 97 -29.29 -13.09 15.86
N ALA A 98 -29.65 -12.86 14.60
CA ALA A 98 -30.64 -11.86 14.21
C ALA A 98 -32.04 -12.15 14.82
N GLN A 99 -32.33 -13.40 15.18
CA GLN A 99 -33.58 -13.81 15.84
C GLN A 99 -33.50 -13.74 17.38
N HIS A 100 -32.59 -12.95 17.96
CA HIS A 100 -32.30 -12.96 19.40
C HIS A 100 -33.50 -12.71 20.32
N ASP A 101 -34.51 -11.93 19.89
CA ASP A 101 -35.78 -11.74 20.63
C ASP A 101 -36.51 -13.06 20.97
N LEU A 102 -36.24 -14.14 20.23
CA LEU A 102 -36.84 -15.46 20.39
C LEU A 102 -35.93 -16.44 21.16
N LEU A 103 -34.79 -15.99 21.66
CA LEU A 103 -33.74 -16.82 22.26
C LEU A 103 -33.55 -16.52 23.74
N ALA A 104 -33.35 -17.58 24.55
CA ALA A 104 -32.95 -17.39 25.94
C ALA A 104 -31.56 -16.73 26.04
N PRO A 105 -31.28 -15.85 27.03
CA PRO A 105 -30.01 -15.10 27.14
C PRO A 105 -28.75 -15.95 26.98
N LYS A 106 -28.71 -17.15 27.58
CA LYS A 106 -27.57 -18.08 27.45
C LYS A 106 -27.29 -18.47 25.99
N ARG A 107 -28.31 -18.63 25.15
CA ARG A 107 -28.15 -18.92 23.72
C ARG A 107 -27.69 -17.68 22.95
N ILE A 108 -28.18 -16.50 23.31
CA ILE A 108 -27.73 -15.22 22.74
C ILE A 108 -26.24 -15.00 23.01
N PHE A 109 -25.77 -15.17 24.25
CA PHE A 109 -24.34 -15.03 24.58
C PHE A 109 -23.47 -16.01 23.80
N LEU A 110 -23.82 -17.31 23.79
CA LEU A 110 -23.06 -18.33 23.04
C LEU A 110 -22.98 -18.04 21.53
N LEU A 111 -24.09 -17.59 20.91
CA LEU A 111 -24.08 -17.17 19.50
C LEU A 111 -23.29 -15.87 19.29
N SER A 112 -23.30 -14.95 20.26
CA SER A 112 -22.57 -13.69 20.20
C SER A 112 -21.07 -13.83 20.44
N GLU A 113 -20.64 -14.90 21.09
CA GLU A 113 -19.25 -15.35 21.22
C GLU A 113 -18.81 -16.04 19.93
N GLN A 114 -19.56 -17.06 19.48
CA GLN A 114 -19.29 -17.78 18.22
C GLN A 114 -19.19 -16.84 17.02
N ALA A 115 -20.13 -15.90 16.87
CA ALA A 115 -20.11 -14.92 15.78
C ALA A 115 -18.94 -13.93 15.91
N ALA A 116 -18.48 -13.60 17.12
CA ALA A 116 -17.31 -12.73 17.31
C ALA A 116 -16.00 -13.45 16.96
N GLU A 117 -15.85 -14.74 17.32
CA GLU A 117 -14.71 -15.57 16.92
C GLU A 117 -14.66 -15.75 15.38
N GLN A 118 -15.81 -16.06 14.78
CA GLN A 118 -15.94 -16.17 13.32
C GLN A 118 -15.69 -14.83 12.62
N ALA A 119 -16.17 -13.70 13.15
CA ALA A 119 -15.90 -12.38 12.60
C ALA A 119 -14.41 -12.00 12.70
N ALA A 120 -13.73 -12.35 13.79
CA ALA A 120 -12.29 -12.16 13.92
C ALA A 120 -11.51 -13.00 12.89
N ALA A 121 -11.89 -14.26 12.67
CA ALA A 121 -11.28 -15.13 11.65
C ALA A 121 -11.50 -14.60 10.22
N VAL A 122 -12.74 -14.21 9.88
CA VAL A 122 -13.08 -13.61 8.57
C VAL A 122 -12.33 -12.30 8.34
N LYS A 123 -12.24 -11.42 9.35
CA LYS A 123 -11.45 -10.17 9.27
C LYS A 123 -9.96 -10.44 9.05
N ALA A 124 -9.38 -11.42 9.75
CA ALA A 124 -7.98 -11.79 9.58
C ALA A 124 -7.70 -12.35 8.16
N ALA A 125 -8.56 -13.24 7.67
CA ALA A 125 -8.45 -13.77 6.31
C ALA A 125 -8.64 -12.68 5.24
N THR A 126 -9.57 -11.75 5.46
CA THR A 126 -9.82 -10.61 4.57
C THR A 126 -8.63 -9.67 4.52
N ALA A 127 -8.02 -9.34 5.67
CA ALA A 127 -6.83 -8.50 5.74
C ALA A 127 -5.62 -9.18 5.08
N GLU A 128 -5.50 -10.51 5.17
CA GLU A 128 -4.47 -11.29 4.47
C GLU A 128 -4.71 -11.31 2.95
N ALA A 129 -5.95 -11.46 2.50
CA ALA A 129 -6.31 -11.36 1.08
C ALA A 129 -6.03 -9.95 0.52
N ASP A 130 -6.34 -8.89 1.27
CA ASP A 130 -6.00 -7.50 0.90
C ASP A 130 -4.48 -7.25 0.91
N ARG A 131 -3.73 -7.84 1.85
CA ARG A 131 -2.25 -7.80 1.86
C ARG A 131 -1.67 -8.46 0.61
N ILE A 132 -2.11 -9.68 0.29
CA ILE A 132 -1.66 -10.43 -0.89
C ILE A 132 -2.04 -9.68 -2.18
N ALA A 133 -3.24 -9.10 -2.26
CA ALA A 133 -3.66 -8.30 -3.41
C ALA A 133 -2.81 -7.02 -3.57
N ALA A 134 -2.49 -6.32 -2.47
CA ALA A 134 -1.63 -5.15 -2.48
C ALA A 134 -0.17 -5.50 -2.84
N GLU A 135 0.36 -6.61 -2.34
CA GLU A 135 1.70 -7.10 -2.68
C GLU A 135 1.78 -7.58 -4.14
N ALA A 136 0.75 -8.26 -4.65
CA ALA A 136 0.67 -8.65 -6.06
C ALA A 136 0.54 -7.43 -6.99
N ALA A 137 -0.24 -6.41 -6.60
CA ALA A 137 -0.33 -5.15 -7.35
C ALA A 137 0.99 -4.36 -7.31
N ALA A 138 1.67 -4.32 -6.16
CA ALA A 138 2.98 -3.69 -6.03
C ALA A 138 4.06 -4.44 -6.81
N ALA A 139 4.03 -5.78 -6.81
CA ALA A 139 4.93 -6.63 -7.59
C ALA A 139 4.67 -6.46 -9.09
N ALA A 140 3.42 -6.44 -9.55
CA ALA A 140 3.08 -6.21 -10.95
C ALA A 140 3.43 -4.77 -11.41
N ALA A 141 3.27 -3.76 -10.54
CA ALA A 141 3.72 -2.39 -10.83
C ALA A 141 5.25 -2.27 -10.84
N ALA A 142 5.94 -2.99 -9.96
CA ALA A 142 7.40 -3.07 -9.94
C ALA A 142 7.93 -3.85 -11.14
N GLU A 143 7.29 -4.95 -11.56
CA GLU A 143 7.64 -5.74 -12.75
C GLU A 143 7.32 -4.96 -14.02
N ALA A 144 6.19 -4.26 -14.10
CA ALA A 144 5.92 -3.33 -15.19
C ALA A 144 7.00 -2.26 -15.27
N ALA A 145 7.34 -1.60 -14.15
CA ALA A 145 8.43 -0.62 -14.11
C ALA A 145 9.83 -1.23 -14.28
N ALA A 146 9.98 -2.55 -14.08
CA ALA A 146 11.19 -3.37 -14.27
C ALA A 146 11.29 -4.04 -15.66
N ALA A 147 10.20 -3.99 -16.42
CA ALA A 147 10.11 -4.30 -17.86
C ALA A 147 9.94 -3.00 -18.69
N GLU A 148 9.74 -1.89 -17.99
CA GLU A 148 10.04 -0.51 -18.35
C GLU A 148 11.41 -0.11 -17.75
N ALA A 149 12.26 -1.05 -17.26
CA ALA A 149 13.69 -0.94 -16.82
C ALA A 149 15.01 -1.35 -17.59
N ALA A 150 15.37 -2.51 -18.21
CA ALA A 150 16.69 -2.77 -18.88
C ALA A 150 16.81 -3.01 -20.45
N ALA A 151 15.80 -2.74 -21.30
CA ALA A 151 15.81 -2.98 -22.79
C ALA A 151 16.20 -1.84 -23.73
N ALA A 152 15.61 -0.70 -23.52
CA ALA A 152 16.24 0.59 -23.68
C ALA A 152 17.73 0.59 -23.23
N GLU A 153 18.12 0.13 -22.04
CA GLU A 153 19.57 -0.03 -21.76
C GLU A 153 20.23 -1.06 -22.72
N ALA A 154 19.53 -2.13 -23.11
CA ALA A 154 19.99 -3.00 -24.21
C ALA A 154 19.92 -2.37 -25.62
N ALA A 155 19.39 -1.16 -25.74
CA ALA A 155 19.44 -0.30 -26.91
C ALA A 155 20.50 0.80 -26.76
N ALA A 156 21.02 1.11 -25.56
CA ALA A 156 22.13 2.04 -25.27
C ALA A 156 23.50 1.56 -25.80
N SER A 157 23.44 0.70 -26.81
CA SER A 157 24.22 -0.53 -26.92
C SER A 157 24.40 -0.95 -28.39
N ALA A 158 23.39 -0.73 -29.26
CA ALA A 158 23.32 -1.31 -30.61
C ALA A 158 24.23 -0.69 -31.71
N SER A 159 24.48 0.62 -31.73
CA SER A 159 25.50 1.24 -32.60
C SER A 159 26.65 1.89 -31.82
N VAL A 160 26.79 3.22 -31.79
CA VAL A 160 27.98 3.98 -31.31
C VAL A 160 29.27 3.67 -32.09
N GLY A 161 29.64 2.39 -32.21
CA GLY A 161 30.93 1.82 -32.66
C GLY A 161 31.67 2.32 -33.91
N ALA A 162 31.35 3.46 -34.52
CA ALA A 162 32.10 4.04 -35.64
C ALA A 162 31.86 5.55 -35.87
N SER A 163 32.91 6.35 -35.65
CA SER A 163 33.06 7.77 -36.04
C SER A 163 32.11 8.76 -35.37
N ARG A 164 32.66 9.83 -34.75
CA ARG A 164 31.87 10.84 -34.05
C ARG A 164 30.85 11.49 -35.01
N PRO A 165 29.53 11.35 -34.78
CA PRO A 165 28.52 11.62 -35.80
C PRO A 165 28.30 13.11 -36.05
N THR A 166 27.92 13.45 -37.29
CA THR A 166 27.40 14.78 -37.62
C THR A 166 25.89 14.85 -37.34
N ALA A 167 25.44 15.95 -36.75
CA ALA A 167 24.01 16.20 -36.54
C ALA A 167 23.22 16.27 -37.87
N PRO A 168 21.95 15.81 -37.90
CA PRO A 168 21.10 15.89 -39.08
C PRO A 168 20.73 17.34 -39.38
N SER A 169 20.71 17.68 -40.67
CA SER A 169 20.38 19.02 -41.18
C SER A 169 18.92 19.41 -41.00
N ASN A 170 18.03 18.44 -40.77
CA ASN A 170 16.66 18.65 -40.31
C ASN A 170 16.39 17.63 -39.18
N PRO A 171 16.40 18.04 -37.90
CA PRO A 171 16.08 17.15 -36.78
C PRO A 171 14.58 16.80 -36.73
N SER A 172 14.25 15.66 -36.11
CA SER A 172 12.87 15.40 -35.65
C SER A 172 12.48 16.34 -34.49
N GLU A 173 11.19 16.40 -34.13
CA GLU A 173 10.71 17.25 -33.02
C GLU A 173 11.42 16.93 -31.69
N ALA A 174 11.56 15.65 -31.35
CA ALA A 174 12.34 15.22 -30.19
C ALA A 174 13.82 15.62 -30.29
N GLN A 175 14.44 15.52 -31.46
CA GLN A 175 15.82 15.95 -31.70
C GLN A 175 15.99 17.48 -31.59
N ALA A 176 14.98 18.27 -31.98
CA ALA A 176 14.98 19.71 -31.77
C ALA A 176 14.89 20.06 -30.27
N ILE A 177 13.94 19.46 -29.54
CA ILE A 177 13.78 19.63 -28.09
C ILE A 177 15.11 19.32 -27.36
N ALA A 178 15.80 18.24 -27.74
CA ALA A 178 17.08 17.89 -27.13
C ALA A 178 18.21 18.88 -27.47
N ARG A 179 18.26 19.40 -28.70
CA ARG A 179 19.24 20.43 -29.09
C ARG A 179 19.04 21.73 -28.28
N ASP A 180 17.78 22.14 -28.12
CA ASP A 180 17.43 23.33 -27.33
C ASP A 180 17.73 23.11 -25.84
N MET A 181 17.34 21.97 -25.27
CA MET A 181 17.61 21.63 -23.86
C MET A 181 19.10 21.50 -23.55
N MET A 182 19.91 20.93 -24.45
CA MET A 182 21.34 20.77 -24.19
C MET A 182 22.12 22.09 -24.28
N ALA A 183 21.74 22.97 -25.20
CA ALA A 183 22.29 24.32 -25.28
C ALA A 183 21.88 25.16 -24.06
N ALA A 184 20.60 25.14 -23.69
CA ALA A 184 20.06 25.96 -22.60
C ALA A 184 20.54 25.54 -21.20
N ASN A 185 20.59 24.23 -20.92
CA ASN A 185 20.81 23.72 -19.55
C ASN A 185 22.25 23.25 -19.29
N TYR A 186 23.02 22.90 -20.33
CA TYR A 186 24.34 22.30 -20.19
C TYR A 186 25.45 23.00 -20.99
N GLY A 187 25.10 23.98 -21.84
CA GLY A 187 26.06 24.71 -22.69
C GLY A 187 26.69 23.85 -23.80
N TRP A 188 26.09 22.71 -24.14
CA TRP A 188 26.59 21.79 -25.16
C TRP A 188 26.10 22.21 -26.55
N GLY A 189 27.01 22.25 -27.54
CA GLY A 189 26.72 22.69 -28.92
C GLY A 189 26.45 21.55 -29.91
N ASP A 190 26.44 21.89 -31.21
CA ASP A 190 26.25 20.93 -32.31
C ASP A 190 27.33 19.83 -32.36
N ASP A 191 28.53 20.14 -31.88
CA ASP A 191 29.66 19.21 -31.70
C ASP A 191 29.32 18.05 -30.74
N GLN A 192 28.55 18.35 -29.70
CA GLN A 192 28.04 17.39 -28.74
C GLN A 192 26.69 16.80 -29.16
N PHE A 193 25.87 17.57 -29.88
CA PHE A 193 24.57 17.12 -30.36
C PHE A 193 24.69 16.00 -31.40
N GLY A 194 25.73 16.03 -32.24
CA GLY A 194 26.04 14.93 -33.16
C GLY A 194 26.19 13.58 -32.44
N CYS A 195 26.97 13.54 -31.35
CA CYS A 195 27.08 12.39 -30.44
C CYS A 195 25.72 11.98 -29.87
N LEU A 196 24.95 12.95 -29.35
CA LEU A 196 23.63 12.68 -28.76
C LEU A 196 22.65 12.07 -29.76
N VAL A 197 22.61 12.59 -31.00
CA VAL A 197 21.70 12.10 -32.05
C VAL A 197 21.95 10.64 -32.34
N ALA A 198 23.19 10.24 -32.59
CA ALA A 198 23.43 8.83 -32.86
C ALA A 198 23.37 7.97 -31.59
N LEU A 199 23.73 8.49 -30.41
CA LEU A 199 23.56 7.79 -29.14
C LEU A 199 22.09 7.38 -29.00
N TRP A 200 21.18 8.36 -29.13
CA TRP A 200 19.74 8.15 -29.02
C TRP A 200 19.07 7.55 -30.29
N ASN A 201 19.81 7.41 -31.40
CA ASN A 201 19.42 6.54 -32.54
C ASN A 201 19.76 5.06 -32.27
N LYS A 202 20.89 4.77 -31.62
CA LYS A 202 21.31 3.43 -31.18
C LYS A 202 20.25 2.83 -30.24
N GLU A 203 19.76 3.71 -29.39
CA GLU A 203 18.73 3.60 -28.36
C GLU A 203 17.32 3.37 -28.94
N SER A 204 16.42 4.31 -28.68
CA SER A 204 15.01 4.28 -29.06
C SER A 204 14.77 4.49 -30.56
N GLY A 205 15.79 4.87 -31.33
CA GLY A 205 15.58 5.51 -32.62
C GLY A 205 14.88 6.88 -32.46
N TRP A 206 15.07 7.54 -31.31
CA TRP A 206 14.30 8.70 -30.82
C TRP A 206 12.79 8.47 -30.61
N ASN A 207 12.33 7.20 -30.48
CA ASN A 207 10.95 6.88 -30.15
C ASN A 207 10.66 6.99 -28.64
N VAL A 208 9.77 7.92 -28.27
CA VAL A 208 9.29 8.11 -26.89
C VAL A 208 8.62 6.86 -26.29
N ASN A 209 8.02 6.01 -27.12
CA ASN A 209 7.35 4.76 -26.71
C ASN A 209 8.24 3.52 -26.94
N ALA A 210 9.57 3.66 -27.00
CA ALA A 210 10.47 2.52 -27.17
C ALA A 210 10.48 1.63 -25.91
N TYR A 211 10.42 0.32 -26.12
CA TYR A 211 10.35 -0.74 -25.12
C TYR A 211 10.80 -2.05 -25.80
N ASN A 212 11.50 -2.96 -25.10
CA ASN A 212 11.80 -4.32 -25.62
C ASN A 212 11.60 -5.33 -24.47
N SER A 213 10.93 -6.46 -24.68
CA SER A 213 10.45 -7.27 -23.55
C SER A 213 11.48 -8.17 -22.83
N SER A 214 12.73 -8.28 -23.30
CA SER A 214 13.68 -9.27 -22.74
C SER A 214 14.42 -8.80 -21.50
N SER A 215 14.85 -7.54 -21.52
CA SER A 215 15.42 -6.84 -20.38
C SER A 215 14.56 -5.65 -19.97
N GLY A 216 13.69 -5.16 -20.85
CA GLY A 216 12.56 -4.26 -20.59
C GLY A 216 12.89 -2.98 -19.88
N ALA A 217 13.11 -1.85 -20.60
CA ALA A 217 13.40 -0.44 -20.27
C ALA A 217 12.64 0.46 -21.26
N THR A 218 12.59 1.79 -21.07
CA THR A 218 11.85 2.68 -21.99
C THR A 218 12.41 4.07 -22.23
N GLY A 219 11.97 4.69 -23.33
CA GLY A 219 12.02 6.13 -23.61
C GLY A 219 13.22 6.59 -24.44
N ILE A 220 13.28 7.86 -24.84
CA ILE A 220 14.31 8.39 -25.73
C ILE A 220 15.76 8.10 -25.27
N PRO A 221 16.15 8.44 -24.02
CA PRO A 221 17.45 8.10 -23.43
C PRO A 221 17.43 6.75 -22.70
N GLN A 222 16.33 6.02 -22.85
CA GLN A 222 16.25 4.58 -22.67
C GLN A 222 16.75 4.09 -21.28
N ALA A 223 16.05 4.45 -20.19
CA ALA A 223 16.56 4.43 -18.81
C ALA A 223 16.32 3.15 -17.96
N LEU A 224 17.25 2.83 -17.02
CA LEU A 224 17.19 1.68 -16.09
C LEU A 224 17.14 1.97 -14.58
N PRO A 225 16.02 1.71 -13.86
CA PRO A 225 14.67 1.49 -14.36
C PRO A 225 14.06 2.73 -15.02
N GLY A 226 13.11 2.58 -15.94
CA GLY A 226 12.51 3.71 -16.68
C GLY A 226 11.73 4.65 -15.78
N ASN A 227 11.17 4.11 -14.69
CA ASN A 227 10.59 4.93 -13.61
C ASN A 227 11.59 5.88 -12.95
N LYS A 228 12.91 5.79 -13.21
CA LYS A 228 13.87 6.85 -12.87
C LYS A 228 13.56 8.15 -13.62
N MET A 229 13.02 8.10 -14.84
CA MET A 229 12.62 9.30 -15.60
C MET A 229 11.47 10.06 -14.93
N ALA A 230 10.74 9.43 -14.00
CA ALA A 230 9.79 10.13 -13.14
C ALA A 230 10.43 11.24 -12.29
N SER A 231 11.76 11.24 -12.10
CA SER A 231 12.47 12.34 -11.43
C SER A 231 12.59 13.61 -12.29
N ALA A 232 12.39 13.52 -13.61
CA ALA A 232 12.30 14.68 -14.50
C ALA A 232 10.84 15.15 -14.70
N GLY A 233 9.86 14.24 -14.60
CA GLY A 233 8.44 14.56 -14.70
C GLY A 233 7.55 13.32 -14.67
N ALA A 234 6.33 13.44 -14.16
CA ALA A 234 5.41 12.30 -14.01
C ALA A 234 4.83 11.77 -15.33
N ASP A 235 4.95 12.54 -16.42
CA ASP A 235 4.49 12.23 -17.78
C ASP A 235 5.56 11.54 -18.65
N TRP A 236 6.67 11.12 -18.04
CA TRP A 236 7.84 10.54 -18.71
C TRP A 236 7.53 9.34 -19.63
N GLN A 237 6.43 8.60 -19.44
CA GLN A 237 6.09 7.47 -20.29
C GLN A 237 5.69 7.88 -21.72
N THR A 238 5.22 9.12 -21.90
CA THR A 238 4.66 9.60 -23.19
C THR A 238 5.16 11.00 -23.61
N ASN A 239 5.78 11.77 -22.72
CA ASN A 239 6.34 13.08 -23.06
C ASN A 239 7.84 12.96 -23.44
N PRO A 240 8.21 13.24 -24.71
CA PRO A 240 9.61 13.18 -25.14
C PRO A 240 10.49 14.20 -24.42
N ALA A 241 9.98 15.39 -24.09
CA ALA A 241 10.74 16.43 -23.41
C ALA A 241 11.16 16.00 -22.00
N THR A 242 10.28 15.31 -21.28
CA THR A 242 10.55 14.79 -19.93
C THR A 242 11.63 13.70 -19.97
N GLN A 243 11.54 12.78 -20.93
CA GLN A 243 12.56 11.75 -21.15
C GLN A 243 13.91 12.40 -21.51
N ILE A 244 13.94 13.30 -22.49
CA ILE A 244 15.14 14.04 -22.91
C ILE A 244 15.79 14.76 -21.72
N ALA A 245 15.01 15.45 -20.88
CA ALA A 245 15.51 16.16 -19.71
C ALA A 245 16.20 15.23 -18.70
N TRP A 246 15.62 14.06 -18.43
CA TRP A 246 16.25 13.03 -17.61
C TRP A 246 17.56 12.51 -18.25
N GLY A 247 17.51 12.20 -19.54
CA GLY A 247 18.63 11.63 -20.29
C GLY A 247 19.86 12.53 -20.31
N LEU A 248 19.67 13.83 -20.60
CA LEU A 248 20.76 14.81 -20.54
C LEU A 248 21.36 14.90 -19.12
N GLY A 249 20.52 14.80 -18.08
CA GLY A 249 20.95 14.81 -16.69
C GLY A 249 21.74 13.56 -16.29
N TYR A 250 21.32 12.38 -16.74
CA TYR A 250 22.07 11.13 -16.58
C TYR A 250 23.43 11.23 -17.27
N ILE A 251 23.44 11.66 -18.54
CA ILE A 251 24.65 11.86 -19.35
C ILE A 251 25.65 12.81 -18.67
N ALA A 252 25.17 13.97 -18.17
CA ALA A 252 26.00 14.93 -17.44
C ALA A 252 26.63 14.31 -16.19
N ASN A 253 25.83 13.64 -15.36
CA ASN A 253 26.24 13.11 -14.07
C ASN A 253 27.16 11.87 -14.18
N ARG A 254 27.07 11.11 -15.27
CA ARG A 254 27.73 9.80 -15.41
C ARG A 254 28.91 9.79 -16.37
N HIS A 255 28.88 10.62 -17.41
CA HIS A 255 29.93 10.67 -18.45
C HIS A 255 30.39 12.09 -18.77
N GLY A 256 29.89 13.11 -18.05
CA GLY A 256 30.25 14.52 -18.19
C GLY A 256 29.69 15.21 -19.44
N SER A 257 29.50 14.49 -20.55
CA SER A 257 28.96 15.04 -21.79
C SER A 257 28.44 13.97 -22.76
N PRO A 258 27.57 14.32 -23.74
CA PRO A 258 27.06 13.37 -24.75
C PRO A 258 28.13 12.63 -25.52
N CYS A 259 29.25 13.29 -25.86
CA CYS A 259 30.36 12.63 -26.53
C CYS A 259 31.21 11.72 -25.62
N GLY A 260 31.15 11.91 -24.29
CA GLY A 260 31.73 10.98 -23.32
C GLY A 260 30.85 9.75 -23.09
N ALA A 261 29.52 9.95 -23.03
CA ALA A 261 28.54 8.87 -23.00
C ALA A 261 28.62 8.02 -24.27
N TRP A 262 28.75 8.67 -25.43
CA TRP A 262 29.09 8.03 -26.69
C TRP A 262 30.40 7.23 -26.58
N GLU A 263 31.54 7.85 -26.29
CA GLU A 263 32.85 7.17 -26.33
C GLU A 263 32.93 5.97 -25.36
N HIS A 264 32.31 6.05 -24.17
CA HIS A 264 32.17 4.91 -23.26
C HIS A 264 31.40 3.75 -23.92
N SER A 265 30.30 4.08 -24.58
CA SER A 265 29.37 3.15 -25.22
C SER A 265 29.90 2.50 -26.51
N GLU A 266 31.05 2.95 -27.04
CA GLU A 266 31.84 2.26 -28.08
C GLU A 266 32.43 0.96 -27.49
N SER A 267 32.94 1.09 -26.26
CA SER A 267 33.83 0.11 -25.61
C SER A 267 33.08 -0.88 -24.73
N SER A 268 31.99 -0.44 -24.11
CA SER A 268 31.26 -1.18 -23.08
C SER A 268 29.90 -1.68 -23.56
N GLY A 269 29.36 -1.11 -24.63
CA GLY A 269 28.07 -1.52 -25.19
C GLY A 269 26.88 -1.21 -24.28
N TRP A 270 26.92 -0.09 -23.55
CA TRP A 270 25.87 0.58 -22.75
C TRP A 270 26.41 1.97 -22.33
N TYR A 271 25.62 2.82 -21.63
CA TYR A 271 26.13 3.99 -20.87
C TYR A 271 25.29 4.27 -19.61
#